data_AF-A0A1V2M207-F1
#
_entry.id   AF-A0A1V2M207-F1
#
_cell.length_a   1.000
_cell.length_b   1.000
_cell.length_c   1.000
_cell.angle_alpha   90.00
_cell.angle_beta   90.00
_cell.angle_gamma   90.00
#
_symmetry.space_group_name_H-M   'P 1'
#
loop_
_entity.id
_entity.type
_entity.pdbx_description
1 polymer ?
#
loop_
_entity_poly.entity_id
_entity_poly.type
_entity_poly.pdbx_seq_one_letter_code
_entity_poly.pdbx_strand_id
1 'polypeptide(L)'
;MLTQTPAVHTVSPGQEVVLKCNIQIYTTNYDVSWYKQVPGEAPQYVLKFYYGSSSPSFGSGFSSDRFDSKASSNIDYQFIIKRTETEDTAVYYCLTFDGSVNEHVSQ
;
A
#
# COMPACT_ATOMS: atom_id res chain seq x y z
N MET A 1 -11.57 -8.79 5.13
CA MET A 1 -11.83 -7.39 4.71
C MET A 1 -10.68 -6.55 5.22
N LEU A 2 -10.02 -5.75 4.39
CA LEU A 2 -8.93 -4.88 4.85
C LEU A 2 -9.46 -3.53 5.33
N THR A 3 -8.72 -2.88 6.22
CA THR A 3 -9.04 -1.53 6.74
C THR A 3 -7.88 -0.59 6.49
N GLN A 4 -8.18 0.62 6.01
CA GLN A 4 -7.19 1.64 5.71
C GLN A 4 -7.51 2.96 6.42
N THR A 5 -6.49 3.60 6.99
CA THR A 5 -6.65 4.88 7.71
C THR A 5 -5.49 5.84 7.46
N PRO A 6 -5.73 7.16 7.50
CA PRO A 6 -7.06 7.79 7.47
C PRO A 6 -7.73 7.63 6.10
N ALA A 7 -9.05 7.80 6.05
CA ALA A 7 -9.81 7.76 4.78
C ALA A 7 -9.52 8.99 3.89
N VAL A 8 -9.28 10.14 4.52
CA VAL A 8 -8.89 11.39 3.85
C VAL A 8 -7.75 12.01 4.66
N HIS A 9 -6.71 12.46 3.97
CA HIS A 9 -5.58 13.17 4.57
C HIS A 9 -5.23 14.36 3.67
N THR A 10 -5.24 15.57 4.23
CA THR A 10 -4.82 16.78 3.53
C THR A 10 -3.56 17.29 4.18
N VAL A 11 -2.53 17.53 3.38
CA VAL A 11 -1.23 18.07 3.83
C VAL A 11 -0.72 19.13 2.86
N SER A 12 0.21 19.95 3.32
CA SER A 12 0.94 20.88 2.47
C SER A 12 2.10 20.16 1.77
N PRO A 13 2.52 20.60 0.56
CA PRO A 13 3.70 20.05 -0.11
C PRO A 13 4.94 20.06 0.79
N GLY A 14 5.76 19.03 0.66
CA GLY A 14 6.96 18.80 1.45
C GLY A 14 6.72 18.07 2.77
N GLN A 15 5.47 17.91 3.22
CA GLN A 15 5.16 17.14 4.41
C GLN A 15 5.17 15.63 4.14
N GLU A 16 5.53 14.86 5.16
CA GLU A 16 5.42 13.40 5.13
C GLU A 16 3.97 12.97 5.34
N VAL A 17 3.54 11.93 4.62
CA VAL A 17 2.23 11.27 4.80
C VAL A 17 2.46 9.82 5.15
N VAL A 18 1.71 9.35 6.15
CA VAL A 18 1.64 7.93 6.52
C VAL A 18 0.20 7.44 6.40
N LEU A 19 -0.02 6.45 5.53
CA LEU A 19 -1.27 5.72 5.41
C LEU A 19 -1.09 4.33 6.03
N LYS A 20 -2.06 3.88 6.83
CA LYS A 20 -2.04 2.60 7.52
C LYS A 20 -3.00 1.63 6.88
N CYS A 21 -2.57 0.40 6.67
CA CYS A 21 -3.38 -0.70 6.16
C CYS A 21 -3.30 -1.88 7.13
N ASN A 22 -4.44 -2.31 7.66
CA ASN A 22 -4.55 -3.58 8.35
C ASN A 22 -5.26 -4.57 7.43
N ILE A 23 -4.59 -5.67 7.07
CA ILE A 23 -5.13 -6.63 6.10
C ILE A 23 -6.15 -7.61 6.72
N GLN A 24 -6.23 -7.68 8.05
CA GLN A 24 -7.13 -8.58 8.81
C GLN A 24 -7.01 -10.08 8.43
N ILE A 25 -5.84 -10.51 7.94
CA ILE A 25 -5.57 -11.93 7.66
C ILE A 25 -4.51 -12.44 8.65
N TYR A 26 -4.93 -13.29 9.58
CA TYR A 26 -4.13 -13.70 10.74
C TYR A 26 -3.39 -15.03 10.56
N THR A 27 -3.58 -15.71 9.44
CA THR A 27 -3.19 -17.12 9.27
C THR A 27 -1.78 -17.31 8.72
N THR A 28 -1.27 -16.36 7.93
CA THR A 28 0.05 -16.43 7.27
C THR A 28 0.65 -15.04 7.08
N ASN A 29 1.96 -14.98 6.81
CA ASN A 29 2.61 -13.74 6.40
C ASN A 29 2.22 -13.43 4.95
N TYR A 30 1.55 -12.31 4.75
CA TYR A 30 1.19 -11.81 3.43
C TYR A 30 2.07 -10.62 3.07
N ASP A 31 2.17 -10.34 1.78
CA ASP A 31 2.62 -9.04 1.32
C ASP A 31 1.44 -8.09 1.10
N VAL A 32 1.76 -6.81 1.09
CA VAL A 32 0.86 -5.74 0.67
C VAL A 32 1.42 -5.10 -0.58
N SER A 33 0.54 -4.84 -1.54
CA SER A 33 0.79 -3.99 -2.71
C SER A 33 0.07 -2.66 -2.55
N TRP A 34 0.75 -1.57 -2.81
CA TRP A 34 0.20 -0.22 -2.74
C TRP A 34 -0.01 0.34 -4.14
N TYR A 35 -1.19 0.92 -4.35
CA TYR A 35 -1.60 1.53 -5.60
C TYR A 35 -1.92 3.01 -5.39
N LYS A 36 -1.62 3.80 -6.42
CA LYS A 36 -1.98 5.21 -6.55
C LYS A 36 -2.95 5.34 -7.72
N GLN A 37 -4.04 6.06 -7.54
CA GLN A 37 -5.02 6.34 -8.59
C GLN A 37 -5.42 7.81 -8.56
N VAL A 38 -5.05 8.53 -9.60
CA VAL A 38 -5.59 9.87 -9.87
C VAL A 38 -7.03 9.70 -10.38
N PRO A 39 -8.02 10.48 -9.90
CA PRO A 39 -9.40 10.37 -10.39
C PRO A 39 -9.48 10.48 -11.91
N GLY A 40 -10.06 9.46 -12.55
CA GLY A 40 -10.17 9.36 -14.02
C GLY A 40 -9.01 8.62 -14.71
N GLU A 41 -7.97 8.24 -13.98
CA GLU A 41 -6.84 7.46 -14.53
C GLU A 41 -6.88 5.99 -14.09
N ALA A 42 -6.12 5.17 -14.83
CA ALA A 42 -5.87 3.79 -14.44
C ALA A 42 -5.02 3.73 -13.15
N PRO A 43 -5.26 2.76 -12.26
CA PRO A 43 -4.41 2.55 -11.10
C PRO A 43 -2.95 2.27 -11.47
N GLN A 44 -2.04 2.91 -10.75
CA GLN A 44 -0.61 2.75 -10.90
C GLN A 44 -0.08 1.94 -9.72
N TYR A 45 0.65 0.86 -10.02
CA TYR A 45 1.33 0.06 -9.00
C TYR A 45 2.55 0.81 -8.48
N VAL A 46 2.57 1.12 -7.18
CA VAL A 46 3.61 1.94 -6.55
C VAL A 46 4.73 1.07 -5.99
N LEU A 47 4.38 0.15 -5.10
CA LEU A 47 5.33 -0.76 -4.46
C LEU A 47 4.64 -1.97 -3.83
N LYS A 48 5.44 -2.99 -3.49
CA LYS A 48 5.05 -4.14 -2.67
C LYS A 48 6.01 -4.31 -1.51
N PHE A 49 5.47 -4.65 -0.35
CA PHE A 49 6.23 -4.91 0.86
C PHE A 49 5.77 -6.19 1.54
N TYR A 50 6.73 -7.03 1.91
CA TYR A 50 6.50 -8.28 2.62
C TYR A 50 6.99 -8.15 4.07
N TYR A 51 6.23 -8.68 5.02
CA TYR A 51 6.60 -8.63 6.43
C TYR A 51 7.96 -9.30 6.69
N GLY A 52 8.88 -8.56 7.30
CA GLY A 52 10.25 -9.03 7.60
C GLY A 52 11.27 -8.74 6.49
N SER A 53 10.86 -8.19 5.34
CA SER A 53 11.79 -7.67 4.34
C SER A 53 12.44 -6.36 4.82
N SER A 54 13.69 -6.12 4.38
CA SER A 54 14.44 -4.89 4.72
C SER A 54 14.02 -3.68 3.88
N SER A 55 13.49 -3.90 2.67
CA SER A 55 13.05 -2.83 1.77
C SER A 55 11.89 -3.29 0.87
N PRO A 56 11.04 -2.37 0.40
CA PRO A 56 10.01 -2.66 -0.59
C PRO A 56 10.58 -2.85 -1.99
N SER A 57 9.78 -3.48 -2.86
CA SER A 57 10.01 -3.53 -4.31
C SER A 57 9.11 -2.50 -4.99
N PHE A 58 9.65 -1.69 -5.90
CA PHE A 58 8.94 -0.58 -6.52
C PHE A 58 8.40 -0.91 -7.90
N GLY A 59 7.27 -0.30 -8.25
CA GLY A 59 6.75 -0.24 -9.61
C GLY A 59 7.53 0.74 -10.49
N SER A 60 7.26 0.69 -11.79
CA SER A 60 7.91 1.58 -12.76
C SER A 60 7.59 3.04 -12.47
N GLY A 61 8.60 3.91 -12.48
CA GLY A 61 8.44 5.34 -12.17
C GLY A 61 8.38 5.70 -10.68
N PHE A 62 8.45 4.71 -9.78
CA PHE A 62 8.48 4.91 -8.34
C PHE A 62 9.83 4.50 -7.75
N SER A 63 10.24 5.15 -6.67
CA SER A 63 11.53 4.89 -6.03
C SER A 63 11.52 5.12 -4.53
N SER A 64 12.55 4.59 -3.87
CA SER A 64 12.80 4.77 -2.44
C SER A 64 13.10 6.20 -2.02
N ASP A 65 13.36 7.11 -2.96
CA ASP A 65 13.65 8.51 -2.63
C ASP A 65 12.38 9.23 -2.16
N ARG A 66 11.22 8.83 -2.68
CA ARG A 66 9.92 9.47 -2.40
C ARG A 66 8.98 8.57 -1.60
N PHE A 67 9.02 7.26 -1.81
CA PHE A 67 8.06 6.32 -1.24
C PHE A 67 8.74 5.25 -0.39
N ASP A 68 8.04 4.75 0.62
CA ASP A 68 8.49 3.63 1.46
C ASP A 68 7.29 2.85 1.99
N SER A 69 7.53 1.63 2.46
CA SER A 69 6.53 0.85 3.19
C SER A 69 7.18 0.05 4.30
N LYS A 70 6.51 0.03 5.44
CA LYS A 70 6.95 -0.67 6.65
C LYS A 70 5.81 -1.49 7.22
N ALA A 71 6.13 -2.42 8.10
CA ALA A 71 5.14 -3.19 8.83
C ALA A 71 5.45 -3.17 10.32
N SER A 72 4.44 -2.93 11.15
CA SER A 72 4.53 -3.03 12.61
C SER A 72 4.14 -4.41 13.13
N SER A 73 3.43 -5.19 12.33
CA SER A 73 3.07 -6.59 12.58
C SER A 73 2.93 -7.31 11.24
N ASN A 74 2.65 -8.62 11.25
CA ASN A 74 2.38 -9.37 10.03
C ASN A 74 1.07 -8.94 9.32
N ILE A 75 0.24 -8.12 9.98
CA ILE A 75 -1.04 -7.63 9.45
C ILE A 75 -1.14 -6.11 9.33
N ASP A 76 -0.30 -5.35 10.03
CA ASP A 76 -0.31 -3.89 10.06
C ASP A 76 0.82 -3.30 9.23
N TYR A 77 0.46 -2.68 8.11
CA TYR A 77 1.34 -2.08 7.14
C TYR A 77 1.18 -0.56 7.10
N GLN A 78 2.24 0.12 6.73
CA GLN A 78 2.30 1.57 6.59
C GLN A 78 2.88 1.91 5.22
N PHE A 79 2.20 2.76 4.47
CA PHE A 79 2.73 3.41 3.27
C PHE A 79 3.14 4.82 3.60
N ILE A 80 4.33 5.20 3.17
CA ILE A 80 4.98 6.44 3.54
C ILE A 80 5.31 7.20 2.26
N ILE A 81 4.79 8.43 2.14
CA ILE A 81 5.25 9.41 1.17
C ILE A 81 6.15 10.37 1.93
N LYS A 82 7.46 10.31 1.68
CA LYS A 82 8.48 11.02 2.48
C LYS A 82 8.36 12.55 2.37
N ARG A 83 8.06 13.03 1.16
CA ARG A 83 7.85 14.46 0.86
C ARG A 83 6.80 14.55 -0.23
N THR A 84 5.64 15.10 0.12
CA THR A 84 4.51 15.25 -0.81
C THR A 84 4.75 16.33 -1.84
N GLU A 85 4.35 16.05 -3.07
CA GLU A 85 4.27 17.00 -4.19
C GLU A 85 2.81 17.15 -4.64
N THR A 86 2.50 18.14 -5.47
CA THR A 86 1.12 18.37 -5.94
C THR A 86 0.57 17.16 -6.69
N GLU A 87 1.45 16.47 -7.44
CA GLU A 87 1.18 15.25 -8.18
C GLU A 87 0.81 14.06 -7.29
N ASP A 88 1.07 14.12 -5.97
CA ASP A 88 0.67 13.09 -5.01
C ASP A 88 -0.79 13.20 -4.56
N THR A 89 -1.55 14.16 -5.10
CA THR A 89 -3.00 14.22 -4.88
C THR A 89 -3.70 13.09 -5.64
N ALA A 90 -4.01 12.00 -4.93
CA ALA A 90 -4.60 10.80 -5.51
C ALA A 90 -5.32 9.98 -4.44
N VAL A 91 -6.09 8.98 -4.88
CA VAL A 91 -6.56 7.90 -4.02
C VAL A 91 -5.45 6.86 -3.91
N TYR A 92 -5.06 6.53 -2.69
CA TYR A 92 -4.11 5.45 -2.43
C TYR A 92 -4.84 4.30 -1.76
N TYR A 93 -4.54 3.06 -2.16
CA TYR A 93 -5.12 1.89 -1.53
C TYR A 93 -4.15 0.72 -1.49
N CYS A 94 -4.21 -0.02 -0.38
CA CYS A 94 -3.51 -1.28 -0.21
C CYS A 94 -4.35 -2.45 -0.74
N LEU A 95 -3.67 -3.42 -1.32
CA LEU A 95 -4.22 -4.73 -1.69
C LEU A 95 -3.32 -5.81 -1.11
N THR A 96 -3.94 -6.93 -0.74
CA THR A 96 -3.23 -8.17 -0.41
C THR A 96 -3.96 -9.32 -1.09
N PHE A 97 -3.22 -10.36 -1.47
CA PHE A 97 -3.83 -11.57 -2.03
C PHE A 97 -4.27 -12.46 -0.87
N ASP A 98 -5.58 -12.64 -0.70
CA ASP A 98 -6.10 -13.62 0.24
C ASP A 98 -6.03 -15.01 -0.42
N GLY A 99 -5.06 -15.82 -0.03
CA GLY A 99 -4.90 -17.19 -0.54
C GLY A 99 -5.95 -18.16 0.00
N SER A 100 -6.88 -17.72 0.85
CA SER A 100 -7.94 -18.58 1.40
C SER A 100 -9.06 -18.88 0.40
N VAL A 101 -9.16 -18.15 -0.73
CA VAL A 101 -10.06 -18.49 -1.84
C VAL A 101 -9.45 -19.58 -2.73
N ASN A 102 -9.39 -20.80 -2.20
CA ASN A 102 -9.31 -22.01 -3.03
C ASN A 102 -10.74 -22.34 -3.51
N GLU A 103 -11.29 -21.59 -4.45
CA GLU A 103 -12.48 -22.09 -5.15
C GLU A 103 -12.07 -23.26 -6.04
N HIS A 104 -12.33 -24.48 -5.56
CA HIS A 104 -12.41 -25.66 -6.42
C HIS A 104 -13.65 -25.49 -7.30
N VAL A 105 -13.54 -24.75 -8.40
CA VAL A 105 -14.48 -24.88 -9.50
C VAL A 105 -14.07 -26.14 -10.26
N SER A 106 -14.59 -27.29 -9.82
CA SER A 106 -14.71 -28.43 -10.70
C SER A 106 -15.67 -28.06 -11.82
N GLN A 107 -15.17 -27.90 -13.04
CA GLN A 107 -15.97 -28.03 -14.25
C GLN A 107 -15.81 -29.44 -14.81
#